data_AF-A0A925RRU8-F1
#
_entry.id   AF-A0A925RRU8-F1
#
_cell.length_a   1.000
_cell.length_b   1.000
_cell.length_c   1.000
_cell.angle_alpha   90.00
_cell.angle_beta   90.00
_cell.angle_gamma   90.00
#
_symmetry.space_group_name_H-M   'P 1'
#
loop_
_entity.id
_entity.type
_entity.pdbx_description
1 polymer ?
#
loop_
_entity_poly.entity_id
_entity_poly.type
_entity_poly.pdbx_seq_one_letter_code
_entity_poly.pdbx_strand_id
1 'polypeptide(L)' 'STNVTMEYLDEFGQKQSRGAGGLLAHIFQHECDHLKGELFIDKAKDIEYLDPNDHE' A
#
# COMPACT_ATOMS: atom_id res chain seq x y z
N SER A 1 8.29 -0.48 -2.81
CA SER A 1 9.46 0.37 -2.47
C SER A 1 9.41 0.74 -1.00
N THR A 2 10.54 0.95 -0.33
CA THR A 2 10.57 1.46 1.06
C THR A 2 10.46 2.98 1.15
N ASN A 3 10.61 3.70 0.03
CA ASN A 3 10.43 5.15 -0.05
C ASN A 3 9.56 5.51 -1.26
N VAL A 4 8.71 6.53 -1.11
CA VAL A 4 7.85 7.08 -2.18
C VAL A 4 7.77 8.60 -2.07
N THR A 5 7.49 9.26 -3.19
CA THR A 5 7.05 10.66 -3.23
C THR A 5 5.69 10.69 -3.88
N MET A 6 4.70 11.29 -3.20
CA MET A 6 3.35 11.46 -3.72
C MET A 6 3.12 12.90 -4.14
N GLU A 7 2.36 13.06 -5.23
CA GLU A 7 1.75 14.33 -5.62
C GLU A 7 0.23 14.18 -5.54
N TYR A 8 -0.43 15.13 -4.91
CA TYR A 8 -1.88 15.09 -4.71
C TYR A 8 -2.44 16.52 -4.63
N LEU A 9 -3.77 16.61 -4.72
CA LEU A 9 -4.49 17.83 -4.39
C LEU A 9 -5.06 17.69 -2.99
N ASP A 10 -4.94 18.74 -2.17
CA ASP A 10 -5.66 18.81 -0.90
C ASP A 10 -7.17 19.05 -1.11
N GLU A 11 -7.92 19.11 -0.01
CA GLU A 11 -9.38 19.30 -0.05
C GLU A 11 -9.81 20.65 -0.65
N PHE A 12 -8.89 21.60 -0.81
CA PHE A 12 -9.10 22.90 -1.44
C PHE A 12 -8.61 22.93 -2.90
N GLY A 13 -8.13 21.81 -3.44
CA GLY A 13 -7.62 21.70 -4.80
C GLY A 13 -6.20 22.24 -4.99
N GLN A 14 -5.44 22.49 -3.91
CA GLN A 14 -4.07 22.97 -4.00
C GLN A 14 -3.10 21.80 -4.15
N LYS A 15 -2.11 21.95 -5.03
CA LYS A 15 -1.09 20.92 -5.28
C LYS A 15 -0.15 20.79 -4.09
N GLN A 16 0.08 19.55 -3.69
CA GLN A 16 1.00 19.16 -2.62
C GLN A 16 1.98 18.10 -3.15
N SER A 17 3.19 18.09 -2.57
CA SER A 17 4.18 17.02 -2.79
C SER A 17 4.73 16.56 -1.44
N ARG A 18 4.77 15.25 -1.21
CA ARG A 18 5.21 14.67 0.07
C ARG A 18 6.01 13.40 -0.12
N GLY A 19 7.20 13.37 0.46
CA GLY A 19 8.00 12.14 0.62
C GLY A 19 7.55 11.32 1.83
N ALA A 20 7.66 10.00 1.73
CA ALA A 20 7.46 9.05 2.81
C ALA A 20 8.44 7.88 2.73
N GLY A 21 8.81 7.36 3.90
CA GLY A 21 9.67 6.19 4.05
C GLY A 21 9.06 5.13 4.99
N GLY A 22 9.57 3.91 4.89
CA GLY A 22 9.20 2.77 5.75
C GLY A 22 7.71 2.46 5.73
N LEU A 23 7.11 2.35 6.92
CA LEU A 23 5.70 2.02 7.07
C LEU A 23 4.78 3.04 6.40
N LEU A 24 5.08 4.34 6.49
CA LEU A 24 4.26 5.37 5.89
C LEU A 24 4.26 5.27 4.35
N ALA A 25 5.41 4.93 3.76
CA ALA A 25 5.48 4.66 2.33
C ALA A 25 4.60 3.48 1.94
N HIS A 26 4.55 2.43 2.76
CA HIS A 26 3.73 1.26 2.50
C HIS A 26 2.23 1.58 2.57
N ILE A 27 1.78 2.30 3.60
CA ILE A 27 0.38 2.75 3.73
C ILE A 27 -0.04 3.57 2.50
N PHE A 28 0.79 4.54 2.09
CA PHE A 28 0.51 5.33 0.90
C PHE A 28 0.39 4.49 -0.38
N GLN A 29 1.27 3.51 -0.57
CA GLN A 29 1.15 2.58 -1.70
C GLN A 29 -0.17 1.79 -1.63
N HIS A 30 -0.54 1.27 -0.45
CA HIS A 30 -1.78 0.50 -0.25
C HIS A 30 -3.04 1.30 -0.62
N GLU A 31 -3.18 2.51 -0.08
CA GLU A 31 -4.36 3.34 -0.37
C GLU A 31 -4.41 3.77 -1.84
N CYS A 32 -3.25 4.04 -2.46
CA CYS A 32 -3.20 4.35 -3.89
C CYS A 32 -3.52 3.14 -4.79
N ASP A 33 -3.24 1.92 -4.33
CA ASP A 33 -3.56 0.69 -5.06
C ASP A 33 -5.08 0.49 -5.13
N HIS A 34 -5.81 0.83 -4.06
CA HIS A 34 -7.27 0.82 -4.06
C HIS A 34 -7.88 1.75 -5.12
N LEU A 35 -7.24 2.87 -5.45
CA LEU A 35 -7.69 3.76 -6.54
C LEU A 35 -7.63 3.09 -7.92
N LYS A 36 -6.79 2.05 -8.06
CA LYS A 36 -6.68 1.23 -9.27
C LYS A 36 -7.53 -0.05 -9.20
N GLY A 37 -8.21 -0.28 -8.09
CA GLY A 37 -8.93 -1.53 -7.82
C GLY A 37 -8.02 -2.71 -7.51
N GLU A 38 -6.77 -2.47 -7.09
CA GLU A 38 -5.82 -3.52 -6.70
C GLU A 38 -5.92 -3.78 -5.17
N LEU A 39 -5.86 -5.05 -4.79
CA LEU A 39 -5.80 -5.52 -3.41
C LEU A 39 -4.40 -6.07 -3.09
N PHE A 40 -4.08 -6.17 -1.79
CA PHE A 40 -2.77 -6.67 -1.36
C PHE A 40 -2.51 -8.12 -1.83
N ILE A 41 -3.57 -8.94 -1.95
CA ILE A 41 -3.48 -10.32 -2.44
C ILE A 41 -3.02 -10.40 -3.90
N ASP A 42 -3.27 -9.36 -4.71
CA ASP A 42 -2.85 -9.32 -6.11
C ASP A 42 -1.33 -9.16 -6.26
N LYS A 43 -0.67 -8.73 -5.17
CA LYS A 43 0.78 -8.48 -5.11
C LYS A 43 1.52 -9.49 -4.23
N ALA A 44 0.79 -10.38 -3.57
CA ALA A 44 1.37 -11.40 -2.71
C ALA A 44 2.30 -12.31 -3.52
N LYS A 45 3.45 -12.61 -2.94
CA LYS A 45 4.41 -13.58 -3.44
C LYS A 45 4.62 -14.62 -2.36
N ASP A 46 5.10 -15.80 -2.74
CA ASP A 46 5.41 -16.88 -1.81
C ASP A 46 4.19 -17.22 -0.93
N ILE A 47 3.03 -17.41 -1.58
CA ILE A 47 1.77 -17.72 -0.90
C ILE A 47 1.84 -19.16 -0.39
N GLU A 48 1.74 -19.31 0.92
CA GLU A 48 1.65 -20.61 1.59
C GLU A 48 0.22 -20.87 2.05
N TYR A 49 -0.22 -22.11 1.90
CA TYR A 49 -1.48 -22.56 2.50
C TYR A 49 -1.22 -23.00 3.93
N LEU A 50 -1.89 -22.37 4.88
CA LEU A 50 -1.90 -22.77 6.28
C LEU A 50 -3.20 -23.52 6.55
N ASP A 51 -3.11 -24.78 6.98
CA ASP A 51 -4.29 -25.52 7.42
C ASP A 51 -4.76 -24.94 8.77
N PRO A 52 -6.00 -24.44 8.87
CA PRO A 52 -6.51 -23.86 10.11
C PRO A 52 -6.65 -24.86 11.26
N ASN A 53 -6.55 -26.16 11.00
CA ASN A 53 -6.56 -27.22 12.01
C ASN A 53 -5.16 -27.71 12.40
N ASP A 54 -4.10 -27.14 11.81
CA ASP A 54 -2.73 -27.45 12.16
C ASP A 54 -2.41 -26.79 13.51
N HIS A 55 -2.64 -27.54 14.59
CA HIS A 55 -2.30 -27.17 15.96
C HIS A 55 -0.98 -27.83 16.35
N GLU A 56 0.14 -27.37 15.78
CA GLU A 56 1.45 -27.61 16.42
C GLU A 56 1.54 -26.88 17.76
#